data_AF-A0A101CDC0-F1
#
_entry.id   AF-A0A101CDC0-F1
#
_cell.length_a   1.000
_cell.length_b   1.000
_cell.length_c   1.000
_cell.angle_alpha   90.00
_cell.angle_beta   90.00
_cell.angle_gamma   90.00
#
_symmetry.space_group_name_H-M   'P 1'
#
loop_
_entity.id
_entity.type
_entity.pdbx_description
1 polymer ?
#
loop_
_entity_poly.entity_id
_entity_poly.type
_entity_poly.pdbx_seq_one_letter_code
_entity_poly.pdbx_strand_id
1 'polypeptide(L)'
;MTEGTINGTLPPVRSWPAAELTGVDFDPAPAELMHKGPVAPFELSQDEGWNWLMTGYDDVRTVANDPRFSREPVAARQSTGFPRPLRAAARRRRVVSRS
;
A
#
# COMPACT_ATOMS: atom_id res chain seq x y z
N MET A 1 26.53 17.78 9.38
CA MET A 1 25.94 16.70 8.59
C MET A 1 26.13 15.42 9.37
N THR A 2 25.12 15.02 10.15
CA THR A 2 25.22 13.81 10.98
C THR A 2 24.77 12.62 10.15
N GLU A 3 25.76 11.85 9.72
CA GLU A 3 25.59 10.55 9.10
C GLU A 3 25.11 9.58 10.19
N GLY A 4 23.81 9.27 10.17
CA GLY A 4 23.22 8.28 11.07
C GLY A 4 23.63 6.89 10.61
N THR A 5 24.53 6.26 11.37
CA THR A 5 24.92 4.86 11.24
C THR A 5 23.68 3.96 11.09
N ILE A 6 23.52 3.30 9.95
CA ILE A 6 22.50 2.26 9.73
C ILE A 6 22.87 0.96 10.48
N ASN A 7 23.07 1.04 11.79
CA ASN A 7 23.09 -0.11 12.66
C ASN A 7 21.65 -0.44 13.03
N GLY A 8 21.01 -1.34 12.30
CA GLY A 8 19.64 -1.71 12.60
C GLY A 8 19.35 -3.14 12.19
N THR A 9 19.23 -4.03 13.17
CA THR A 9 18.44 -5.26 13.01
C THR A 9 17.09 -4.86 12.42
N LEU A 10 16.73 -5.42 11.26
CA LEU A 10 15.44 -5.16 10.62
C LEU A 10 14.32 -5.48 11.62
N PRO A 11 13.28 -4.63 11.73
CA PRO A 11 12.13 -4.96 12.57
C PRO A 11 11.56 -6.32 12.14
N PRO A 12 11.08 -7.15 13.07
CA PRO A 12 10.51 -8.45 12.72
C PRO A 12 9.28 -8.27 11.81
N VAL A 13 9.19 -9.10 10.77
CA VAL A 13 8.01 -9.17 9.89
C VAL A 13 6.81 -9.62 10.70
N ARG A 14 5.65 -9.01 10.45
CA ARG A 14 4.42 -9.32 11.17
C ARG A 14 3.28 -9.73 10.26
N SER A 15 2.55 -10.76 10.66
CA SER A 15 1.33 -11.19 10.00
C SER A 15 0.22 -10.17 10.14
N TRP A 16 -0.40 -9.81 9.01
CA TRP A 16 -1.61 -9.02 8.92
C TRP A 16 -2.73 -9.91 8.34
N PRO A 17 -3.56 -10.51 9.21
CA PRO A 17 -4.69 -11.32 8.79
C PRO A 17 -5.84 -10.44 8.29
N ALA A 18 -6.67 -10.99 7.39
CA ALA A 18 -7.95 -10.37 7.06
C ALA A 18 -8.84 -10.34 8.31
N ALA A 19 -9.10 -9.14 8.83
CA ALA A 19 -9.93 -8.94 10.01
C ALA A 19 -11.40 -8.68 9.61
N GLU A 20 -12.33 -9.31 10.32
CA GLU A 20 -13.75 -8.96 10.27
C GLU A 20 -13.99 -7.76 11.19
N LEU A 21 -14.08 -6.56 10.61
CA LEU A 21 -14.25 -5.30 11.33
C LEU A 21 -15.73 -4.94 11.45
N THR A 22 -16.13 -4.37 12.59
CA THR A 22 -17.51 -3.91 12.80
C THR A 22 -17.59 -2.39 12.60
N GLY A 23 -18.51 -1.93 11.74
CA GLY A 23 -18.78 -0.51 11.56
C GLY A 23 -17.57 0.30 11.09
N VAL A 24 -17.08 1.20 11.95
CA VAL A 24 -15.95 2.11 11.69
C VAL A 24 -14.74 1.79 12.58
N ASP A 25 -14.71 0.60 13.15
CA ASP A 25 -13.61 0.16 13.99
C ASP A 25 -12.31 0.12 13.18
N PHE A 26 -11.25 0.65 13.79
CA PHE A 26 -9.94 0.63 13.17
C PHE A 26 -9.32 -0.76 13.29
N ASP A 27 -8.65 -1.20 12.23
CA ASP A 27 -8.00 -2.51 12.21
C ASP A 27 -6.89 -2.57 13.29
N PRO A 28 -6.94 -3.55 14.21
CA PRO A 28 -5.93 -3.68 15.27
C PRO A 28 -4.54 -4.03 14.72
N ALA A 29 -4.43 -4.73 13.59
CA ALA A 29 -3.13 -5.12 13.02
C ALA A 29 -2.26 -3.91 12.62
N PRO A 30 -2.74 -2.93 11.82
CA PRO A 30 -2.01 -1.70 11.56
C PRO A 30 -1.86 -0.84 12.80
N ALA A 31 -2.83 -0.83 13.74
CA ALA A 31 -2.70 -0.04 14.98
C ALA A 31 -1.46 -0.44 15.79
N GLU A 32 -1.21 -1.75 15.91
CA GLU A 32 -0.04 -2.26 16.61
C GLU A 32 1.26 -1.99 15.83
N LEU A 33 1.22 -1.98 14.50
CA LEU A 33 2.39 -1.62 13.67
C LEU A 33 2.73 -0.14 13.78
N MET A 34 1.73 0.74 13.81
CA MET A 34 1.89 2.18 14.03
C MET A 34 2.61 2.49 15.34
N HIS A 35 2.37 1.69 16.39
CA HIS A 35 3.02 1.89 17.69
C HIS A 35 4.51 1.50 17.71
N LYS A 36 4.96 0.66 16.77
CA LYS A 36 6.35 0.19 16.69
C LYS A 36 7.25 1.14 15.90
N GLY A 37 6.68 1.97 15.05
CA GLY A 37 7.40 2.97 14.29
C GLY A 37 6.70 3.32 12.97
N PRO A 38 7.17 4.39 12.32
CA PRO A 38 6.56 4.89 11.09
C PRO A 38 6.79 3.95 9.89
N VAL A 39 7.77 3.04 9.95
CA VAL A 39 8.10 2.09 8.89
C VAL A 39 8.27 0.69 9.50
N ALA A 40 7.46 -0.27 9.05
CA ALA A 40 7.48 -1.64 9.55
C ALA A 40 7.24 -2.67 8.43
N PRO A 41 7.93 -3.83 8.43
CA PRO A 41 7.65 -4.90 7.50
C PRO A 41 6.43 -5.73 7.96
N PHE A 42 5.60 -6.16 7.02
CA PHE A 42 4.42 -6.98 7.27
C PHE A 42 4.21 -8.02 6.17
N GLU A 43 3.50 -9.11 6.47
CA GLU A 43 3.05 -10.11 5.50
C GLU A 43 1.52 -10.13 5.46
N LEU A 44 0.94 -10.27 4.26
CA LEU A 44 -0.50 -10.44 4.09
C LEU A 44 -0.79 -11.93 3.91
N SER A 45 -1.90 -12.40 4.48
CA SER A 45 -2.25 -13.84 4.42
C SER A 45 -2.49 -14.39 3.00
N GLN A 46 -2.63 -13.54 1.98
CA GLN A 46 -2.89 -13.93 0.59
C GLN A 46 -1.70 -13.66 -0.35
N ASP A 47 -0.67 -12.98 0.13
CA ASP A 47 0.47 -12.58 -0.69
C ASP A 47 1.68 -13.48 -0.43
N GLU A 48 2.52 -13.66 -1.45
CA GLU A 48 3.81 -14.32 -1.28
C GLU A 48 4.83 -13.30 -0.75
N GLY A 49 5.38 -13.56 0.43
CA GLY A 49 6.43 -12.75 1.04
C GLY A 49 5.92 -11.62 1.92
N TRP A 50 6.76 -10.60 2.08
CA TRP A 50 6.52 -9.47 2.98
C TRP A 50 6.65 -8.13 2.24
N ASN A 51 5.97 -7.12 2.76
CA ASN A 51 5.88 -5.76 2.24
C ASN A 51 6.29 -4.74 3.30
N TRP A 52 6.59 -3.53 2.88
CA TRP A 52 6.81 -2.39 3.78
C TRP A 52 5.50 -1.63 4.02
N LEU A 53 5.19 -1.36 5.29
CA LEU A 53 4.12 -0.47 5.71
C LEU A 53 4.72 0.85 6.19
N MET A 54 4.18 1.95 5.69
CA MET A 54 4.50 3.31 6.13
C MET A 54 3.27 3.92 6.78
N THR A 55 3.42 4.46 8.00
CA THR A 55 2.31 4.98 8.80
C THR A 55 2.50 6.45 9.19
N GLY A 56 3.73 6.96 9.14
CA GLY A 56 4.02 8.37 9.33
C GLY A 56 3.50 9.22 8.17
N TYR A 57 2.84 10.34 8.48
CA TYR A 57 2.28 11.22 7.44
C TYR A 57 3.35 11.72 6.45
N ASP A 58 4.51 12.14 6.95
CA ASP A 58 5.61 12.64 6.12
C ASP A 58 6.24 11.53 5.28
N ASP A 59 6.34 10.31 5.81
CA ASP A 59 6.85 9.14 5.06
C ASP A 59 5.90 8.76 3.93
N VAL A 60 4.59 8.71 4.22
CA VAL A 60 3.55 8.46 3.22
C VAL A 60 3.55 9.53 2.14
N ARG A 61 3.60 10.82 2.55
CA ARG A 61 3.67 11.94 1.61
C ARG A 61 4.92 11.85 0.73
N THR A 62 6.06 11.49 1.30
CA THR A 62 7.32 11.35 0.57
C THR A 62 7.22 10.22 -0.46
N VAL A 63 6.90 9.00 -0.02
CA VAL A 63 6.83 7.83 -0.91
C VAL A 63 5.79 8.01 -2.01
N ALA A 64 4.61 8.58 -1.69
CA ALA A 64 3.54 8.76 -2.67
C ALA A 64 3.86 9.77 -3.77
N ASN A 65 4.81 10.70 -3.54
CA ASN A 65 5.18 11.74 -4.49
C ASN A 65 6.59 11.58 -5.06
N ASP A 66 7.31 10.53 -4.68
CA ASP A 66 8.69 10.33 -5.09
C ASP A 66 8.76 9.40 -6.31
N PRO A 67 9.35 9.86 -7.44
CA PRO A 67 9.40 9.09 -8.69
C PRO A 67 10.23 7.80 -8.60
N ARG A 68 11.00 7.61 -7.52
CA ARG A 68 11.72 6.36 -7.25
C ARG A 68 10.77 5.21 -6.93
N PHE A 69 9.53 5.49 -6.52
CA PHE A 69 8.52 4.48 -6.25
C PHE A 69 7.53 4.40 -7.42
N SER A 70 7.45 3.23 -8.05
CA SER A 70 6.57 2.98 -9.20
C SER A 70 5.56 1.87 -8.92
N ARG A 71 4.38 2.01 -9.51
CA ARG A 71 3.31 0.99 -9.49
C ARG A 71 3.36 0.06 -10.70
N GLU A 72 4.12 0.38 -11.75
CA GLU A 72 4.15 -0.41 -12.99
C GLU A 72 4.63 -1.86 -12.77
N PRO A 73 5.71 -2.13 -12.00
CA PRO A 73 6.17 -3.50 -11.77
C PRO A 73 5.19 -4.33 -10.96
N VAL A 74 4.37 -3.68 -10.10
CA VAL A 74 3.34 -4.34 -9.28
C VAL A 74 2.21 -4.85 -10.16
N ALA A 75 1.82 -4.13 -11.21
CA ALA A 75 0.73 -4.56 -12.10
C ALA A 75 1.10 -5.78 -12.98
N ALA A 76 2.39 -6.03 -13.20
CA ALA A 76 2.89 -7.19 -13.93
C ALA A 76 2.97 -8.44 -13.06
N ARG A 77 3.12 -8.28 -11.74
CA ARG A 77 3.00 -9.36 -10.76
C ARG A 77 1.51 -9.55 -10.45
N GLN A 78 1.00 -10.75 -10.60
CA GLN A 78 -0.38 -11.05 -10.19
C GLN A 78 -0.41 -11.05 -8.65
N SER A 79 -0.63 -9.88 -8.04
CA SER A 79 -0.92 -9.79 -6.61
C SER A 79 -2.35 -10.26 -6.39
N THR A 80 -2.50 -11.49 -5.89
CA THR A 80 -3.77 -12.16 -5.65
C THR A 80 -4.47 -11.57 -4.42
N GLY A 81 -4.89 -10.31 -4.47
CA GLY A 81 -5.53 -9.67 -3.31
C GLY A 81 -6.17 -8.31 -3.57
N PHE A 82 -5.72 -7.56 -4.57
CA PHE A 82 -6.32 -6.28 -4.92
C PHE A 82 -7.02 -6.36 -6.28
N PRO A 83 -8.35 -6.16 -6.37
CA PRO A 83 -9.03 -6.16 -7.64
C PRO A 83 -8.42 -5.06 -8.53
N ARG A 84 -8.07 -5.42 -9.78
CA ARG A 84 -7.65 -4.43 -10.78
C ARG A 84 -8.71 -3.33 -10.85
N PRO A 85 -8.35 -2.04 -10.82
CA PRO A 85 -9.31 -0.99 -11.11
C PRO A 85 -9.86 -1.25 -12.52
N LEU A 86 -11.18 -1.43 -12.62
CA LEU A 86 -11.88 -1.58 -13.88
C LEU A 86 -11.51 -0.36 -14.74
N ARG A 87 -10.82 -0.57 -15.87
CA ARG A 87 -10.59 0.50 -16.83
C ARG A 87 -11.96 1.06 -17.22
N ALA A 88 -12.26 2.29 -16.80
CA ALA A 88 -13.45 2.99 -17.25
C ALA A 88 -13.40 3.09 -18.78
N ALA A 89 -14.25 2.32 -19.45
CA ALA A 89 -14.35 2.35 -20.90
C ALA A 89 -14.82 3.75 -21.32
N ALA A 90 -13.93 4.53 -21.94
CA ALA A 90 -14.26 5.82 -22.51
C ALA A 90 -15.24 5.63 -23.68
N ARG A 91 -16.54 5.64 -23.40
CA ARG A 91 -17.59 5.76 -24.43
C ARG A 91 -17.62 7.19 -24.95
N ARG A 92 -16.92 7.44 -26.07
CA ARG A 92 -17.13 8.65 -26.87
C ARG A 92 -18.55 8.63 -27.45
N ARG A 93 -19.45 9.46 -26.95
CA ARG A 93 -20.72 9.76 -27.65
C ARG A 93 -20.41 10.69 -28.82
N ARG A 94 -20.54 10.21 -30.05
CA ARG A 94 -20.61 11.06 -31.24
C ARG A 94 -22.06 11.53 -31.35
N VAL A 95 -22.28 12.84 -31.20
CA VAL A 95 -23.55 13.49 -31.51
C VAL A 95 -23.68 13.52 -33.03
N VAL A 96 -24.75 12.95 -33.58
CA VAL A 96 -25.14 13.16 -34.98
C VAL A 96 -26.27 14.19 -34.99
N SER A 97 -26.00 15.27 -35.71
CA SER A 97 -26.90 16.41 -35.96
C SER A 97 -28.16 15.97 -36.69
N ARG A 98 -29.29 16.58 -36.30
CA ARG A 98 -30.56 16.55 -37.02
C ARG A 98 -30.44 17.26 -38.38
N SER A 99 -31.26 16.80 -39.33
CA SER A 99 -31.88 17.61 -40.38
C SER A 99 -33.38 17.33 -40.37
#